data_AF-A0A7S1H1G8-F1
#
_entry.id   AF-A0A7S1H1G8-F1
#
_cell.length_a   1.000
_cell.length_b   1.000
_cell.length_c   1.000
_cell.angle_alpha   90.00
_cell.angle_beta   90.00
_cell.angle_gamma   90.00
#
_symmetry.space_group_name_H-M   'P 1'
#
loop_
_entity.id
_entity.type
_entity.pdbx_description
1 polymer ?
#
loop_
_entity_poly.entity_id
_entity_poly.type
_entity_poly.pdbx_seq_one_letter_code
_entity_poly.pdbx_strand_id
1 'polypeptide(L)'
;MGVLSELKHFFLTDKALHDILGVIVGMVVVLVSLSALLTRQRDPSLSRWLAHPKTNAAKRATEVWFLGYGCFWISCFAAIIASQVYLQFTEVTFFVVCGGLMLPLLLQPVFAPSLTLDQGKPLRERHSFKANVWIAVFSIIGNYWYTHYFYNVLGASYTFRSWDVNGVPIPMFFATHFYFCFYHTLSNMALHKVRTTYCAGSQRLFFETCLVLVMSYITAFMEALTISGFQCYSVLTLSSHPECVWRRNEEA
;
A
#
# COMPACT_ATOMS: atom_id res chain seq x y z
N MET A 1 8.29 -32.74 -4.43
CA MET A 1 8.64 -32.14 -3.12
C MET A 1 7.97 -30.78 -3.06
N GLY A 2 7.13 -30.55 -2.06
CA GLY A 2 6.07 -29.53 -2.15
C GLY A 2 6.57 -28.11 -1.97
N VAL A 3 5.93 -27.16 -2.66
CA VAL A 3 6.13 -25.71 -2.48
C VAL A 3 6.14 -25.30 -0.99
N LEU A 4 5.36 -25.99 -0.16
CA LEU A 4 5.33 -25.78 1.29
C LEU A 4 6.64 -26.15 2.02
N SER A 5 7.34 -27.21 1.58
CA SER A 5 8.64 -27.58 2.16
C SER A 5 9.75 -26.65 1.71
N GLU A 6 9.70 -26.16 0.47
CA GLU A 6 10.66 -25.17 -0.02
C GLU A 6 10.45 -23.80 0.62
N LEU A 7 9.20 -23.36 0.78
CA LEU A 7 8.88 -22.15 1.54
C LEU A 7 9.37 -22.28 2.99
N LYS A 8 9.08 -23.38 3.68
CA LYS A 8 9.58 -23.61 5.04
C LYS A 8 11.10 -23.57 5.11
N HIS A 9 11.79 -24.19 4.15
CA HIS A 9 13.26 -24.16 4.08
C HIS A 9 13.76 -22.72 3.86
N PHE A 10 13.21 -22.00 2.88
CA PHE A 10 13.55 -20.59 2.63
C PHE A 10 13.38 -19.71 3.87
N PHE A 11 12.23 -19.79 4.54
CA PHE A 11 11.96 -19.02 5.76
C PHE A 11 12.89 -19.38 6.93
N LEU A 12 13.35 -20.64 7.00
CA LEU A 12 14.18 -21.12 8.11
C LEU A 12 15.67 -20.89 7.88
N THR A 13 16.15 -20.83 6.64
CA THR A 13 17.58 -20.79 6.33
C THR A 13 18.08 -19.42 5.90
N ASP A 14 17.20 -18.51 5.47
CA ASP A 14 17.61 -17.18 5.04
C ASP A 14 17.94 -16.27 6.22
N LYS A 15 19.23 -16.04 6.45
CA LYS A 15 19.73 -15.19 7.53
C LYS A 15 19.24 -13.74 7.44
N ALA A 16 19.15 -13.18 6.23
CA ALA A 16 18.72 -11.80 6.06
C ALA A 16 17.24 -11.65 6.43
N LEU A 17 16.42 -12.64 6.09
CA LEU A 17 15.02 -12.68 6.50
C LEU A 17 14.87 -12.76 8.03
N HIS A 18 15.66 -13.60 8.71
CA HIS A 18 15.68 -13.67 10.18
C HIS A 18 16.10 -12.36 10.83
N ASP A 19 17.16 -11.72 10.33
CA ASP A 19 17.63 -10.44 10.85
C ASP A 19 16.54 -9.36 10.73
N ILE A 20 15.84 -9.30 9.60
CA ILE A 20 14.76 -8.34 9.37
C ILE A 20 13.52 -8.65 10.22
N LEU A 21 13.14 -9.93 10.35
CA LEU A 21 12.09 -10.34 11.27
C LEU A 21 12.44 -9.95 12.71
N GLY A 22 13.70 -10.08 13.11
CA GLY A 22 14.23 -9.60 14.38
C GLY A 22 14.04 -8.10 14.57
N VAL A 23 14.35 -7.29 13.55
CA VAL A 23 14.11 -5.83 13.55
C VAL A 23 12.62 -5.51 13.70
N ILE A 24 11.75 -6.16 12.93
CA ILE A 24 10.29 -5.94 13.01
C ILE A 24 9.76 -6.31 14.39
N VAL A 25 10.15 -7.47 14.93
CA VAL A 25 9.78 -7.89 16.29
C VAL A 25 10.28 -6.90 17.32
N GLY A 26 11.53 -6.42 17.19
CA GLY A 26 12.10 -5.38 18.05
C GLY A 26 11.28 -4.09 18.03
N MET A 27 10.91 -3.61 16.85
CA MET A 27 10.04 -2.43 16.69
C MET A 27 8.67 -2.62 17.35
N VAL A 28 8.05 -3.79 17.19
CA VAL A 28 6.77 -4.10 17.84
C VAL A 28 6.91 -4.16 19.36
N VAL A 29 7.96 -4.79 19.89
CA VAL A 29 8.23 -4.82 21.33
C VAL A 29 8.38 -3.41 21.87
N VAL A 30 9.16 -2.55 21.21
CA VAL A 30 9.30 -1.13 21.60
C VAL A 30 7.96 -0.42 21.61
N LEU A 31 7.11 -0.60 20.59
CA LEU A 31 5.77 -0.02 20.58
C LEU A 31 4.91 -0.54 21.73
N VAL A 32 4.91 -1.84 22.00
CA VAL A 32 4.14 -2.42 23.10
C VAL A 32 4.62 -1.85 24.44
N SER A 33 5.93 -1.75 24.66
CA SER A 33 6.53 -1.14 25.86
C SER A 33 6.14 0.33 26.00
N LEU A 34 6.24 1.14 24.93
CA LEU A 34 5.80 2.54 24.94
C LEU A 34 4.31 2.66 25.24
N SER A 35 3.49 1.72 24.75
CA SER A 35 2.05 1.73 24.97
C SER A 35 1.65 1.53 26.44
N ALA A 36 2.50 0.90 27.24
CA ALA A 36 2.30 0.71 28.68
C ALA A 36 2.51 2.01 29.48
N LEU A 37 3.24 2.97 28.93
CA LEU A 37 3.48 4.28 29.53
C LEU A 37 2.34 5.27 29.28
N LEU A 38 1.39 4.93 28.38
CA LEU A 38 0.30 5.81 27.99
C LEU A 38 -0.88 5.72 28.97
N THR A 39 -1.45 6.88 29.31
CA THR A 39 -2.71 6.95 30.04
C THR A 39 -3.88 6.57 29.13
N ARG A 40 -4.60 5.51 29.50
CA ARG A 40 -5.81 5.07 28.79
C ARG A 40 -7.01 5.97 29.11
N GLN A 41 -7.91 6.08 28.14
CA GLN A 41 -9.22 6.70 28.36
C GLN A 41 -10.04 5.88 29.36
N ARG A 42 -10.88 6.57 30.15
CA ARG A 42 -11.66 5.97 31.23
C ARG A 42 -12.78 5.05 30.73
N ASP A 43 -13.30 5.30 29.53
CA ASP A 43 -14.37 4.52 28.91
C ASP A 43 -13.81 3.60 27.82
N PRO A 44 -13.73 2.27 28.06
CA PRO A 44 -13.23 1.32 27.08
C PRO A 44 -14.10 1.21 25.82
N SER A 45 -15.38 1.57 25.90
CA SER A 45 -16.33 1.48 24.77
C SER A 45 -16.05 2.50 23.66
N LEU A 46 -15.18 3.48 23.94
CA LEU A 46 -14.71 4.46 22.98
C LEU A 46 -13.62 3.90 22.05
N SER A 47 -12.87 2.88 22.47
CA SER A 47 -11.73 2.32 21.74
C SER A 47 -12.16 1.63 20.44
N ARG A 48 -11.75 2.17 19.28
CA ARG A 48 -12.24 1.75 17.95
C ARG A 48 -11.14 1.73 16.91
N TRP A 49 -11.25 0.83 15.95
CA TRP A 49 -10.36 0.78 14.78
C TRP A 49 -10.87 1.64 13.62
N LEU A 50 -12.17 1.62 13.35
CA LEU A 50 -12.78 2.42 12.28
C LEU A 50 -13.40 3.69 12.83
N ALA A 51 -13.61 4.68 11.96
CA ALA A 51 -14.26 5.93 12.30
C ALA A 51 -15.64 5.71 12.95
N HIS A 52 -16.05 6.66 13.79
CA HIS A 52 -17.27 6.53 14.57
C HIS A 52 -18.53 6.47 13.68
N PRO A 53 -19.41 5.46 13.82
CA PRO A 53 -20.50 5.20 12.87
C PRO A 53 -21.57 6.29 12.83
N LYS A 54 -21.82 7.01 13.93
CA LYS A 54 -22.82 8.08 13.98
C LYS A 54 -22.27 9.45 13.55
N THR A 55 -21.17 9.91 14.15
CA THR A 55 -20.59 11.23 13.88
C THR A 55 -19.79 11.31 12.58
N ASN A 56 -19.25 10.19 12.09
CA ASN A 56 -18.40 10.13 10.89
C ASN A 56 -18.79 8.96 9.98
N ALA A 57 -20.10 8.78 9.75
CA ALA A 57 -20.66 7.66 9.00
C ALA A 57 -20.05 7.47 7.61
N ALA A 58 -19.95 8.56 6.83
CA ALA A 58 -19.41 8.52 5.46
C ALA A 58 -17.92 8.18 5.42
N LYS A 59 -17.13 8.68 6.38
CA LYS A 59 -15.72 8.31 6.54
C LYS A 59 -15.58 6.82 6.84
N ARG A 60 -16.34 6.31 7.81
CA ARG A 60 -16.35 4.88 8.16
C ARG A 60 -16.72 4.01 6.96
N ALA A 61 -17.76 4.40 6.21
CA ALA A 61 -18.18 3.67 5.03
C ALA A 61 -17.12 3.69 3.92
N THR A 62 -16.40 4.81 3.74
CA THR A 62 -15.24 4.90 2.85
C THR A 62 -14.11 3.96 3.27
N GLU A 63 -13.78 3.91 4.57
CA GLU A 63 -12.77 2.99 5.11
C GLU A 63 -13.15 1.52 4.85
N VAL A 64 -14.41 1.15 5.11
CA VAL A 64 -14.91 -0.21 4.84
C VAL A 64 -14.86 -0.54 3.34
N TRP A 65 -15.24 0.41 2.48
CA TRP A 65 -15.16 0.25 1.03
C TRP A 65 -13.71 0.02 0.57
N PHE A 66 -12.75 0.83 1.02
CA PHE A 66 -11.34 0.67 0.65
C PHE A 66 -10.74 -0.65 1.16
N LEU A 67 -11.10 -1.11 2.35
CA LEU A 67 -10.65 -2.42 2.86
C LEU A 67 -11.23 -3.58 2.05
N GLY A 68 -12.55 -3.54 1.78
CA GLY A 68 -13.23 -4.58 1.01
C GLY A 68 -12.70 -4.67 -0.42
N TYR A 69 -12.55 -3.51 -1.07
CA TYR A 69 -11.95 -3.42 -2.40
C TYR A 69 -10.46 -3.80 -2.37
N GLY A 70 -9.78 -3.54 -1.25
CA GLY A 70 -8.45 -4.04 -0.91
C GLY A 70 -8.29 -5.53 -1.19
N CYS A 71 -9.16 -6.34 -0.57
CA CYS A 71 -9.15 -7.80 -0.76
C CYS A 71 -9.34 -8.21 -2.22
N PHE A 72 -10.17 -7.49 -2.98
CA PHE A 72 -10.42 -7.77 -4.39
C PHE A 72 -9.16 -7.55 -5.24
N TRP A 73 -8.56 -6.35 -5.23
CA TRP A 73 -7.40 -6.09 -6.09
C TRP A 73 -6.17 -6.92 -5.67
N ILE A 74 -5.99 -7.17 -4.36
CA ILE A 74 -4.93 -8.06 -3.85
C ILE A 74 -5.11 -9.46 -4.45
N SER A 75 -6.34 -9.97 -4.50
CA SER A 75 -6.63 -11.28 -5.08
C SER A 75 -6.35 -11.32 -6.58
N CYS A 76 -6.66 -10.24 -7.32
CA CYS A 76 -6.30 -10.11 -8.73
C CYS A 76 -4.79 -10.16 -8.94
N PHE A 77 -4.01 -9.39 -8.18
CA PHE A 77 -2.54 -9.40 -8.27
C PHE A 77 -1.96 -10.75 -7.87
N ALA A 78 -2.46 -11.35 -6.79
CA ALA A 78 -2.04 -12.69 -6.37
C ALA A 78 -2.26 -13.73 -7.48
N ALA A 79 -3.43 -13.71 -8.14
CA ALA A 79 -3.72 -14.60 -9.26
C ALA A 79 -2.80 -14.33 -10.47
N ILE A 80 -2.59 -13.07 -10.83
CA ILE A 80 -1.72 -12.68 -11.95
C ILE A 80 -0.27 -13.12 -11.72
N ILE A 81 0.26 -12.88 -10.52
CA ILE A 81 1.63 -13.21 -10.15
C ILE A 81 1.79 -14.73 -10.06
N ALA A 82 0.88 -15.43 -9.37
CA ALA A 82 0.96 -16.87 -9.18
C ALA A 82 0.84 -17.66 -10.50
N SER A 83 0.04 -17.15 -11.45
CA SER A 83 -0.09 -17.74 -12.79
C SER A 83 0.99 -17.29 -13.78
N GLN A 84 1.81 -16.30 -13.40
CA GLN A 84 2.81 -15.67 -14.26
C GLN A 84 2.27 -15.11 -15.59
N VAL A 85 0.95 -14.87 -15.69
CA VAL A 85 0.33 -14.36 -16.92
C VAL A 85 0.87 -12.97 -17.32
N TYR A 86 1.43 -12.23 -16.35
CA TYR A 86 2.09 -10.95 -16.58
C TYR A 86 3.26 -11.00 -17.57
N LEU A 87 3.88 -12.18 -17.78
CA LEU A 87 4.95 -12.35 -18.78
C LEU A 87 4.45 -12.14 -20.21
N GLN A 88 3.14 -12.30 -20.43
CA GLN A 88 2.50 -12.09 -21.73
C GLN A 88 1.89 -10.69 -21.87
N PHE A 89 1.99 -9.85 -20.83
CA PHE A 89 1.36 -8.54 -20.85
C PHE A 89 2.11 -7.58 -21.75
N THR A 90 1.35 -6.83 -22.54
CA THR A 90 1.83 -5.67 -23.28
C THR A 90 1.71 -4.41 -22.44
N GLU A 91 2.26 -3.29 -22.89
CA GLU A 91 2.06 -1.96 -22.32
C GLU A 91 0.57 -1.64 -22.14
N VAL A 92 -0.27 -2.03 -23.11
CA VAL A 92 -1.71 -1.85 -23.07
C VAL A 92 -2.32 -2.73 -21.99
N THR A 93 -1.88 -3.98 -21.87
CA THR A 93 -2.40 -4.91 -20.86
C THR A 93 -2.10 -4.41 -19.45
N PHE A 94 -0.86 -3.98 -19.17
CA PHE A 94 -0.51 -3.40 -17.87
C PHE A 94 -1.32 -2.13 -17.58
N PHE A 95 -1.48 -1.26 -18.57
CA PHE A 95 -2.29 -0.04 -18.45
C PHE A 95 -3.74 -0.35 -18.10
N VAL A 96 -4.36 -1.30 -18.82
CA VAL A 96 -5.76 -1.69 -18.62
C VAL A 96 -5.96 -2.39 -17.28
N VAL A 97 -5.05 -3.29 -16.88
CA VAL A 97 -5.16 -3.98 -15.59
C VAL A 97 -5.04 -3.00 -14.43
N CYS A 98 -3.99 -2.18 -14.39
CA CYS A 98 -3.77 -1.26 -13.28
C CYS A 98 -4.79 -0.12 -13.29
N GLY A 99 -5.08 0.45 -14.45
CA GLY A 99 -6.10 1.48 -14.62
C GLY A 99 -7.50 0.95 -14.30
N GLY A 100 -7.83 -0.25 -14.76
CA GLY A 100 -9.10 -0.93 -14.49
C GLY A 100 -9.33 -1.22 -13.00
N LEU A 101 -8.28 -1.55 -12.25
CA LEU A 101 -8.36 -1.72 -10.79
C LEU A 101 -8.39 -0.38 -10.02
N MET A 102 -7.84 0.69 -10.59
CA MET A 102 -7.96 2.03 -10.01
C MET A 102 -9.37 2.61 -10.20
N LEU A 103 -10.00 2.37 -11.35
CA LEU A 103 -11.24 3.05 -11.76
C LEU A 103 -12.40 2.89 -10.76
N PRO A 104 -12.72 1.69 -10.21
CA PRO A 104 -13.82 1.56 -9.24
C PRO A 104 -13.66 2.46 -8.02
N LEU A 105 -12.43 2.74 -7.56
CA LEU A 105 -12.19 3.65 -6.44
C LEU A 105 -12.46 5.11 -6.82
N LEU A 106 -12.04 5.54 -8.01
CA LEU A 106 -12.22 6.92 -8.51
C LEU A 106 -13.66 7.21 -8.96
N LEU A 107 -14.34 6.21 -9.51
CA LEU A 107 -15.68 6.33 -10.07
C LEU A 107 -16.78 6.14 -9.02
N GLN A 108 -16.50 5.40 -7.93
CA GLN A 108 -17.47 5.17 -6.85
C GLN A 108 -18.08 6.46 -6.29
N PRO A 109 -17.32 7.54 -6.02
CA PRO A 109 -17.90 8.77 -5.49
C PRO A 109 -18.89 9.43 -6.43
N VAL A 110 -18.89 9.13 -7.74
CA VAL A 110 -19.81 9.71 -8.74
C VAL A 110 -21.00 8.78 -8.98
N PHE A 111 -20.74 7.52 -9.31
CA PHE A 111 -21.76 6.57 -9.79
C PHE A 111 -22.36 5.71 -8.69
N ALA A 112 -21.67 5.49 -7.58
CA ALA A 112 -22.13 4.66 -6.47
C ALA A 112 -21.93 5.34 -5.09
N PRO A 113 -22.39 6.59 -4.89
CA PRO A 113 -22.17 7.32 -3.63
C PRO A 113 -22.89 6.71 -2.42
N SER A 114 -23.89 5.85 -2.64
CA SER A 114 -24.57 5.10 -1.57
C SER A 114 -23.64 4.12 -0.86
N LEU A 115 -22.65 3.55 -1.54
CA LEU A 115 -21.67 2.63 -0.94
C LEU A 115 -20.87 3.28 0.21
N THR A 116 -20.66 4.59 0.14
CA THR A 116 -19.92 5.36 1.15
C THR A 116 -20.81 6.32 1.94
N LEU A 117 -22.14 6.14 1.90
CA LEU A 117 -23.10 7.00 2.60
C LEU A 117 -22.94 8.50 2.26
N ASP A 118 -22.54 8.79 1.03
CA ASP A 118 -22.35 10.14 0.47
C ASP A 118 -23.49 10.55 -0.48
N GLN A 119 -24.56 9.75 -0.56
CA GLN A 119 -25.73 10.04 -1.39
C GLN A 119 -26.39 11.37 -0.99
N GLY A 120 -26.89 12.11 -1.99
CA GLY A 120 -27.56 13.40 -1.78
C GLY A 120 -26.62 14.58 -1.53
N LYS A 121 -25.32 14.34 -1.29
CA LYS A 121 -24.32 15.42 -1.16
C LYS A 121 -23.75 15.84 -2.52
N PRO A 122 -23.45 17.14 -2.73
CA PRO A 122 -22.62 17.59 -3.85
C PRO A 122 -21.25 16.89 -3.85
N LEU A 123 -20.66 16.65 -5.03
CA LEU A 123 -19.38 15.91 -5.16
C LEU A 123 -18.27 16.46 -4.26
N ARG A 124 -18.14 17.79 -4.19
CA ARG A 124 -17.12 18.48 -3.38
C ARG A 124 -17.29 18.28 -1.88
N GLU A 125 -18.45 17.82 -1.41
CA GLU A 125 -18.73 17.54 0.00
C GLU A 125 -18.62 16.06 0.35
N ARG A 126 -18.59 15.16 -0.65
CA ARG A 126 -18.46 13.71 -0.44
C ARG A 126 -17.09 13.39 0.15
N HIS A 127 -17.08 12.61 1.23
CA HIS A 127 -15.84 12.24 1.89
C HIS A 127 -14.98 11.35 0.98
N SER A 128 -15.61 10.35 0.36
CA SER A 128 -14.99 9.42 -0.60
C SER A 128 -14.31 10.14 -1.78
N PHE A 129 -14.92 11.21 -2.29
CA PHE A 129 -14.35 12.02 -3.36
C PHE A 129 -13.08 12.75 -2.88
N LYS A 130 -13.14 13.45 -1.75
CA LYS A 130 -11.98 14.15 -1.16
C LYS A 130 -10.82 13.20 -0.87
N ALA A 131 -11.12 12.02 -0.32
CA ALA A 131 -10.12 11.00 -0.02
C ALA A 131 -9.41 10.53 -1.29
N ASN A 132 -10.16 10.21 -2.36
CA ASN A 132 -9.58 9.82 -3.64
C ASN A 132 -8.74 10.94 -4.27
N VAL A 133 -9.22 12.19 -4.27
CA VAL A 133 -8.45 13.32 -4.80
C VAL A 133 -7.13 13.50 -4.05
N TRP A 134 -7.17 13.44 -2.72
CA TRP A 134 -5.97 13.54 -1.90
C TRP A 134 -4.97 12.42 -2.18
N ILE A 135 -5.45 11.18 -2.30
CA ILE A 135 -4.61 10.02 -2.59
C ILE A 135 -4.05 10.09 -4.01
N ALA A 136 -4.82 10.55 -4.99
CA ALA A 136 -4.35 10.73 -6.37
C ALA A 136 -3.22 11.77 -6.43
N VAL A 137 -3.37 12.90 -5.72
CA VAL A 137 -2.30 13.91 -5.60
C VAL A 137 -1.05 13.29 -4.97
N PHE A 138 -1.21 12.54 -3.87
CA PHE A 138 -0.09 11.87 -3.21
C PHE A 138 0.58 10.81 -4.08
N SER A 139 -0.19 10.03 -4.85
CA SER A 139 0.32 9.03 -5.79
C SER A 139 1.14 9.70 -6.89
N ILE A 140 0.65 10.78 -7.49
CA ILE A 140 1.39 11.52 -8.52
C ILE A 140 2.69 12.08 -7.94
N ILE A 141 2.62 12.73 -6.77
CA ILE A 141 3.81 13.31 -6.15
C ILE A 141 4.83 12.22 -5.79
N GLY A 142 4.35 11.12 -5.19
CA GLY A 142 5.10 9.92 -4.85
C GLY A 142 5.89 9.39 -6.02
N ASN A 143 5.19 9.02 -7.10
CA ASN A 143 5.80 8.36 -8.24
C ASN A 143 6.67 9.32 -9.07
N TYR A 144 6.24 10.56 -9.27
CA TYR A 144 6.96 11.48 -10.15
C TYR A 144 8.24 12.03 -9.51
N TRP A 145 8.17 12.48 -8.25
CA TRP A 145 9.33 13.05 -7.55
C TRP A 145 10.08 12.01 -6.72
N TYR A 146 9.42 11.32 -5.79
CA TYR A 146 10.12 10.53 -4.78
C TYR A 146 10.60 9.16 -5.27
N THR A 147 9.81 8.45 -6.08
CA THR A 147 10.15 7.10 -6.55
C THR A 147 11.35 7.13 -7.51
N HIS A 148 11.52 8.17 -8.31
CA HIS A 148 12.73 8.35 -9.13
C HIS A 148 14.00 8.41 -8.27
N TYR A 149 13.98 9.11 -7.12
CA TYR A 149 15.11 9.08 -6.19
C TYR A 149 15.34 7.70 -5.60
N PHE A 150 14.27 6.99 -5.22
CA PHE A 150 14.36 5.63 -4.69
C PHE A 150 15.01 4.67 -5.70
N TYR A 151 14.60 4.72 -6.96
CA TYR A 151 15.16 3.92 -8.05
C TYR A 151 16.62 4.25 -8.36
N ASN A 152 16.99 5.54 -8.35
CA ASN A 152 18.38 5.92 -8.60
C ASN A 152 19.31 5.57 -7.44
N VAL A 153 18.85 5.71 -6.19
CA VAL A 153 19.65 5.39 -4.99
C VAL A 153 19.84 3.88 -4.85
N LEU A 154 18.79 3.09 -5.09
CA LEU A 154 18.86 1.63 -4.98
C LEU A 154 19.33 0.95 -6.27
N GLY A 155 19.42 1.69 -7.38
CA GLY A 155 19.71 1.11 -8.69
C GLY A 155 18.62 0.15 -9.16
N ALA A 156 17.36 0.42 -8.81
CA ALA A 156 16.25 -0.46 -9.09
C ALA A 156 15.40 0.05 -10.25
N SER A 157 14.89 -0.83 -11.10
CA SER A 157 14.06 -0.45 -12.24
C SER A 157 13.07 -1.54 -12.62
N TYR A 158 11.88 -1.12 -13.07
CA TYR A 158 10.97 -2.02 -13.76
C TYR A 158 11.44 -2.22 -15.19
N THR A 159 11.46 -3.47 -15.64
CA THR A 159 11.96 -3.84 -16.97
C THR A 159 10.85 -4.20 -17.97
N PHE A 160 9.62 -4.43 -17.48
CA PHE A 160 8.48 -4.76 -18.33
C PHE A 160 8.12 -3.64 -19.30
N ARG A 161 7.53 -4.02 -20.45
CA ARG A 161 7.10 -3.09 -21.50
C ARG A 161 6.02 -2.14 -20.98
N SER A 162 6.30 -0.84 -21.00
CA SER A 162 5.36 0.18 -20.56
C SER A 162 5.65 1.55 -21.16
N TRP A 163 4.64 2.41 -21.18
CA TRP A 163 4.87 3.84 -21.28
C TRP A 163 5.35 4.34 -19.93
N ASP A 164 6.42 5.12 -19.91
CA ASP A 164 7.01 5.65 -18.68
C ASP A 164 7.00 7.18 -18.63
N VAL A 165 7.05 7.69 -17.41
CA VAL A 165 7.28 9.12 -17.13
C VAL A 165 8.38 9.17 -16.08
N ASN A 166 9.50 9.82 -16.42
CA ASN A 166 10.66 9.95 -15.54
C ASN A 166 11.23 8.59 -15.08
N GLY A 167 11.25 7.59 -15.97
CA GLY A 167 11.75 6.25 -15.67
C GLY A 167 10.80 5.40 -14.80
N VAL A 168 9.58 5.87 -14.54
CA VAL A 168 8.55 5.14 -13.80
C VAL A 168 7.40 4.76 -14.75
N PRO A 169 7.07 3.46 -14.89
CA PRO A 169 5.94 3.02 -15.72
C PRO A 169 4.61 3.65 -15.28
N ILE A 170 3.84 4.20 -16.22
CA ILE A 170 2.52 4.80 -15.98
C ILE A 170 1.57 3.84 -15.22
N PRO A 171 1.51 2.53 -15.51
CA PRO A 171 0.70 1.59 -14.74
C PRO A 171 0.99 1.59 -13.24
N MET A 172 2.20 1.95 -12.80
CA MET A 172 2.56 2.06 -11.39
C MET A 172 1.91 3.28 -10.71
N PHE A 173 1.68 4.36 -11.44
CA PHE A 173 0.87 5.48 -10.93
C PHE A 173 -0.57 5.03 -10.63
N PHE A 174 -1.16 4.19 -11.50
CA PHE A 174 -2.48 3.62 -11.25
C PHE A 174 -2.48 2.61 -10.11
N ALA A 175 -1.44 1.76 -10.06
CA ALA A 175 -1.28 0.77 -9.02
C ALA A 175 -1.19 1.41 -7.64
N THR A 176 -0.30 2.39 -7.49
CA THR A 176 -0.12 3.13 -6.25
C THR A 176 -1.40 3.78 -5.75
N HIS A 177 -2.34 4.18 -6.61
CA HIS A 177 -3.62 4.73 -6.15
C HIS A 177 -4.41 3.73 -5.29
N PHE A 178 -4.62 2.50 -5.77
CA PHE A 178 -5.38 1.50 -5.01
C PHE A 178 -4.59 0.91 -3.84
N TYR A 179 -3.25 0.83 -3.96
CA TYR A 179 -2.36 0.52 -2.83
C TYR A 179 -2.46 1.58 -1.73
N PHE A 180 -2.39 2.86 -2.09
CA PHE A 180 -2.44 3.97 -1.13
C PHE A 180 -3.82 4.12 -0.50
N CYS A 181 -4.91 3.84 -1.21
CA CYS A 181 -6.24 3.72 -0.59
C CYS A 181 -6.25 2.67 0.53
N PHE A 182 -5.68 1.49 0.27
CA PHE A 182 -5.61 0.42 1.26
C PHE A 182 -4.71 0.80 2.45
N TYR A 183 -3.50 1.29 2.18
CA TYR A 183 -2.55 1.71 3.23
C TYR A 183 -3.07 2.87 4.06
N HIS A 184 -3.65 3.88 3.41
CA HIS A 184 -4.26 5.01 4.09
C HIS A 184 -5.33 4.54 5.08
N THR A 185 -6.17 3.57 4.70
CA THR A 185 -7.16 3.01 5.61
C THR A 185 -6.53 2.22 6.74
N LEU A 186 -5.57 1.33 6.49
CA LEU A 186 -4.90 0.57 7.55
C LEU A 186 -4.17 1.49 8.55
N SER A 187 -3.43 2.49 8.07
CA SER A 187 -2.74 3.45 8.92
C SER A 187 -3.73 4.29 9.72
N ASN A 188 -4.82 4.76 9.10
CA ASN A 188 -5.87 5.46 9.83
C ASN A 188 -6.53 4.59 10.89
N MET A 189 -6.70 3.29 10.64
CA MET A 189 -7.28 2.40 11.63
C MET A 189 -6.40 2.28 12.88
N ALA A 190 -5.10 2.10 12.68
CA ALA A 190 -4.13 2.05 13.77
C ALA A 190 -4.09 3.38 14.55
N LEU A 191 -4.04 4.52 13.84
CA LEU A 191 -4.07 5.84 14.47
C LEU A 191 -5.37 6.12 15.21
N HIS A 192 -6.52 5.70 14.66
CA HIS A 192 -7.81 5.85 15.32
C HIS A 192 -7.87 5.01 16.60
N LYS A 193 -7.33 3.79 16.57
CA LYS A 193 -7.21 2.94 17.75
C LYS A 193 -6.41 3.63 18.85
N VAL A 194 -5.29 4.25 18.52
CA VAL A 194 -4.50 5.02 19.49
C VAL A 194 -5.29 6.21 20.03
N ARG A 195 -5.85 7.04 19.16
CA ARG A 195 -6.56 8.28 19.54
C ARG A 195 -7.81 8.05 20.39
N THR A 196 -8.46 6.91 20.20
CA THR A 196 -9.64 6.51 20.96
C THR A 196 -9.33 5.66 22.20
N THR A 197 -8.12 5.11 22.32
CA THR A 197 -7.72 4.31 23.48
C THR A 197 -6.98 5.14 24.52
N TYR A 198 -6.22 6.16 24.10
CA TYR A 198 -5.34 6.92 24.98
C TYR A 198 -5.73 8.41 25.08
N CYS A 199 -5.49 9.00 26.24
CA CYS A 199 -5.73 10.41 26.50
C CYS A 199 -4.85 11.29 25.60
N ALA A 200 -5.36 12.47 25.22
CA ALA A 200 -4.57 13.42 24.45
C ALA A 200 -3.44 13.99 25.30
N GLY A 201 -2.24 14.07 24.73
CA GLY A 201 -1.04 14.59 25.40
C GLY A 201 0.22 14.34 24.56
N SER A 202 1.35 14.87 25.02
CA SER A 202 2.66 14.71 24.36
C SER A 202 3.08 13.25 24.21
N GLN A 203 2.81 12.43 25.23
CA GLN A 203 3.10 10.99 25.19
C GLN A 203 2.33 10.28 24.07
N ARG A 204 1.04 10.60 23.87
CA ARG A 204 0.25 10.02 22.78
C ARG A 204 0.78 10.47 21.42
N LEU A 205 1.13 11.75 21.27
CA LEU A 205 1.70 12.26 20.02
C LEU A 205 3.04 11.57 19.67
N PHE A 206 3.92 11.40 20.67
CA PHE A 206 5.16 10.66 20.50
C PHE A 206 4.89 9.22 20.07
N PHE A 207 3.95 8.53 20.73
CA PHE A 207 3.56 7.18 20.35
C PHE A 207 2.95 7.09 18.95
N GLU A 208 2.06 8.01 18.56
CA GLU A 208 1.53 8.10 17.20
C GLU A 208 2.66 8.27 16.17
N THR A 209 3.67 9.08 16.49
CA THR A 209 4.83 9.29 15.62
C THR A 209 5.65 8.01 15.46
N CYS A 210 5.99 7.34 16.58
CA CYS A 210 6.67 6.04 16.54
C CYS A 210 5.86 5.00 15.76
N LEU A 211 4.54 4.95 15.96
CA LEU A 211 3.66 4.04 15.26
C LEU A 211 3.68 4.29 13.74
N VAL A 212 3.63 5.54 13.30
CA VAL A 212 3.76 5.90 11.88
C VAL A 212 5.11 5.46 11.31
N LEU A 213 6.21 5.69 12.03
CA LEU A 213 7.54 5.25 11.59
C LEU A 213 7.61 3.73 11.42
N VAL A 214 7.12 2.97 12.39
CA VAL A 214 7.11 1.50 12.33
C VAL A 214 6.21 1.00 11.20
N MET A 215 4.99 1.54 11.06
CA MET A 215 4.10 1.16 9.96
C MET A 215 4.73 1.47 8.60
N SER A 216 5.34 2.65 8.45
CA SER A 216 6.00 3.04 7.19
C SER A 216 7.17 2.11 6.85
N TYR A 217 7.98 1.74 7.84
CA TYR A 217 9.08 0.80 7.66
C TYR A 217 8.57 -0.59 7.24
N ILE A 218 7.57 -1.13 7.94
CA ILE A 218 6.97 -2.43 7.62
C ILE A 218 6.37 -2.41 6.21
N THR A 219 5.62 -1.36 5.85
CA THR A 219 5.04 -1.24 4.50
C THR A 219 6.13 -1.19 3.44
N ALA A 220 7.14 -0.34 3.58
CA ALA A 220 8.23 -0.22 2.62
C ALA A 220 9.01 -1.54 2.46
N PHE A 221 9.27 -2.25 3.57
CA PHE A 221 9.93 -3.55 3.54
C PHE A 221 9.07 -4.60 2.83
N MET A 222 7.79 -4.72 3.18
CA MET A 222 6.89 -5.70 2.57
C MET A 222 6.69 -5.45 1.07
N GLU A 223 6.63 -4.19 0.64
CA GLU A 223 6.63 -3.84 -0.78
C GLU A 223 7.94 -4.25 -1.46
N ALA A 224 9.10 -3.92 -0.89
CA ALA A 224 10.39 -4.30 -1.45
C ALA A 224 10.53 -5.84 -1.57
N LEU A 225 10.11 -6.57 -0.54
CA LEU A 225 10.14 -8.04 -0.50
C LEU A 225 9.19 -8.67 -1.54
N THR A 226 7.99 -8.10 -1.70
CA THR A 226 7.03 -8.63 -2.68
C THR A 226 7.45 -8.30 -4.12
N ILE A 227 8.03 -7.11 -4.35
CA ILE A 227 8.55 -6.70 -5.66
C ILE A 227 9.85 -7.45 -6.00
N SER A 228 10.70 -7.81 -5.03
CA SER A 228 11.94 -8.55 -5.32
C SER A 228 11.69 -9.94 -5.92
N GLY A 229 10.50 -10.51 -5.73
CA GLY A 229 10.07 -11.76 -6.39
C GLY A 229 9.51 -11.55 -7.80
N PHE A 230 9.29 -10.31 -8.23
CA PHE A 230 8.75 -9.99 -9.54
C PHE A 230 9.86 -10.01 -10.60
N GLN A 231 9.75 -10.90 -11.58
CA GLN A 231 10.81 -11.15 -12.57
C GLN A 231 11.12 -9.95 -13.47
N CYS A 232 10.16 -9.03 -13.63
CA CYS A 232 10.34 -7.81 -14.41
C CYS A 232 10.72 -6.59 -13.54
N TYR A 233 11.42 -6.83 -12.43
CA TYR A 233 12.07 -5.82 -11.60
C TYR A 233 13.55 -6.18 -11.43
N SER A 234 14.43 -5.25 -11.74
CA SER A 234 15.88 -5.42 -11.61
C SER A 234 16.44 -4.47 -10.56
N VAL A 235 17.49 -4.92 -9.89
CA VAL A 235 18.38 -4.10 -9.05
C VAL A 235 19.77 -4.27 -9.65
N LEU A 236 20.62 -3.23 -9.68
CA LEU A 236 21.95 -3.20 -10.33
C LEU A 236 22.89 -4.40 -10.06
N THR A 237 22.59 -5.27 -9.10
CA THR A 237 23.34 -6.49 -8.75
C THR A 237 22.70 -7.82 -9.18
N LEU A 238 21.48 -7.81 -9.75
CA LEU A 238 20.74 -9.01 -10.15
C LEU A 238 20.40 -8.96 -11.65
N SER A 239 20.81 -9.99 -12.40
CA SER A 239 20.51 -10.10 -13.84
C SER A 239 19.00 -10.15 -14.06
N SER A 240 18.46 -9.20 -14.82
CA SER A 240 17.06 -9.21 -15.27
C SER A 240 16.79 -10.44 -16.14
N HIS A 241 15.65 -11.11 -15.94
CA HIS A 241 15.23 -12.21 -16.81
C HIS A 241 15.05 -11.70 -18.27
N PRO A 242 15.62 -12.41 -19.26
CA PRO A 242 15.64 -11.93 -20.65
C PRO A 242 14.25 -11.71 -21.25
N GLU A 243 13.24 -12.47 -20.79
CA GLU A 243 11.85 -12.33 -21.24
C GLU A 243 11.16 -11.05 -20.75
N CYS A 244 11.68 -10.45 -19.68
CA CYS A 244 11.17 -9.20 -19.11
C CYS A 244 11.99 -7.98 -19.54
N VAL A 245 13.08 -8.12 -20.30
CA VAL A 245 13.90 -6.98 -20.71
C VAL A 245 13.28 -6.34 -21.94
N TRP A 246 12.54 -5.25 -21.74
CA TRP A 246 12.16 -4.41 -22.87
C TRP A 246 13.41 -3.70 -23.41
N ARG A 247 13.77 -4.03 -24.65
CA ARG A 247 14.99 -3.58 -25.33
C ARG A 247 14.89 -2.08 -25.60
N ARG A 248 15.51 -1.24 -24.75
CA ARG A 248 15.62 0.22 -24.94
C ARG A 248 16.55 0.62 -26.12
N ASN A 249 16.96 -0.33 -26.96
CA ASN A 249 18.02 -0.16 -27.98
C ASN A 249 17.48 -0.16 -29.42
N GLU A 250 16.42 0.58 -29.71
CA GLU A 250 16.03 0.86 -31.11
C GLU A 250 15.85 2.35 -31.42
N GLU A 251 16.14 3.25 -30.47
CA GLU A 251 16.19 4.69 -30.70
C GLU A 251 17.46 5.30 -30.07
N ALA A 252 18.57 5.21 -30.81
CA ALA A 252 19.76 6.05 -30.69
C ALA A 252 20.37 6.24 -32.08
#